data_AF-A0A4P9WPN3-F1
#
_entry.id   AF-A0A4P9WPN3-F1
#
_cell.length_a   1.000
_cell.length_b   1.000
_cell.length_c   1.000
_cell.angle_alpha   90.00
_cell.angle_beta   90.00
_cell.angle_gamma   90.00
#
_symmetry.space_group_name_H-M   'P 1'
#
loop_
_entity.id
_entity.type
_entity.pdbx_description
1 polymer ?
#
loop_
_entity_poly.entity_id
_entity_poly.type
_entity_poly.pdbx_seq_one_letter_code
_entity_poly.pdbx_strand_id
1 'polypeptide(L)'
;MPSAKAIIDEAKKTGATELDVDQQGLNKVPPELVELDTLTRLNLSHNRLSELPETIYQLKRLETLTVYGNKLNHLPKNINQIRTLKYLTASNNFIDEIPQGFGSCAALDFLDLSCNQIKELTTNFGFLTTLRSLHLADNHLKVLPKEIGNLIALEVLVLRDNQLSELFAEIGNLKSLNHLHLQGNKLKRLPKELSATKLDSGAATLKLAGNPLDSVIVDALADGGVPGLFTLLTSDDYE
;
A
#
# COMPACT_ATOMS: atom_id res chain seq x y z
N MET A 1 6.46 31.29 6.73
CA MET A 1 6.66 30.04 7.50
C MET A 1 8.15 29.92 7.81
N PRO A 2 8.52 29.35 8.97
CA PRO A 2 9.92 29.04 9.25
C PRO A 2 10.47 28.10 8.17
N SER A 3 11.74 28.25 7.82
CA SER A 3 12.37 27.35 6.84
C SER A 3 12.52 25.94 7.43
N ALA A 4 12.62 24.92 6.57
CA ALA A 4 12.90 23.54 7.00
C ALA A 4 14.08 23.44 7.97
N LYS A 5 15.16 24.21 7.72
CA LYS A 5 16.32 24.25 8.62
C LYS A 5 15.96 24.76 10.01
N ALA A 6 15.20 25.85 10.10
CA ALA A 6 14.76 26.39 11.39
C ALA A 6 13.85 25.42 12.15
N ILE A 7 12.98 24.68 11.43
CA ILE A 7 12.12 23.65 12.01
C ILE A 7 12.96 22.50 12.59
N ILE A 8 13.95 22.00 11.84
CA ILE A 8 14.85 20.92 12.28
C ILE A 8 15.71 21.37 13.47
N ASP A 9 16.28 22.58 13.40
CA ASP A 9 17.11 23.14 14.48
C ASP A 9 16.31 23.30 15.78
N GLU A 10 15.05 23.69 15.70
CA GLU A 10 14.16 23.79 16.86
C GLU A 10 13.81 22.41 17.42
N ALA A 11 13.42 21.46 16.55
CA ALA A 11 13.14 20.10 16.93
C ALA A 11 14.32 19.43 17.65
N LYS A 12 15.55 19.73 17.22
CA LYS A 12 16.79 19.26 17.86
C LYS A 12 16.95 19.82 19.27
N LYS A 13 16.61 21.09 19.51
CA LYS A 13 16.71 21.72 20.83
C LYS A 13 15.64 21.21 21.79
N THR A 14 14.43 20.97 21.30
CA THR A 14 13.30 20.55 22.14
C THR A 14 13.23 19.04 22.33
N GLY A 15 14.02 18.25 21.58
CA GLY A 15 13.92 16.79 21.58
C GLY A 15 12.55 16.32 21.05
N ALA A 16 12.06 16.97 20.00
CA ALA A 16 10.73 16.71 19.46
C ALA A 16 10.55 15.24 19.05
N THR A 17 9.36 14.70 19.25
CA THR A 17 8.98 13.36 18.79
C THR A 17 8.26 13.40 17.44
N GLU A 18 7.78 14.57 17.02
CA GLU A 18 7.05 14.74 15.77
C GLU A 18 7.68 15.91 15.02
N LEU A 19 7.91 15.72 13.72
CA LEU A 19 8.49 16.73 12.84
C LEU A 19 7.65 16.86 11.57
N ASP A 20 7.15 18.07 11.33
CA ASP A 20 6.44 18.40 10.10
C ASP A 20 7.26 19.37 9.25
N VAL A 21 7.64 18.90 8.07
CA VAL A 21 8.42 19.63 7.06
C VAL A 21 7.68 19.61 5.72
N ASP A 22 6.34 19.57 5.75
CA ASP A 22 5.49 19.65 4.56
C ASP A 22 5.69 20.97 3.80
N GLN A 23 5.63 20.90 2.47
CA GLN A 23 5.64 22.06 1.57
C GLN A 23 6.81 23.05 1.78
N GLN A 24 8.00 22.54 2.16
CA GLN A 24 9.19 23.38 2.36
C GLN A 24 10.06 23.55 1.12
N GLY A 25 9.67 22.93 -0.01
CA GLY A 25 10.44 22.99 -1.25
C GLY A 25 11.79 22.27 -1.18
N LEU A 26 11.94 21.30 -0.27
CA LEU A 26 13.17 20.52 -0.11
C LEU A 26 13.45 19.70 -1.36
N ASN A 27 14.66 19.81 -1.89
CA ASN A 27 15.14 18.91 -2.96
C ASN A 27 15.86 17.68 -2.39
N LYS A 28 16.34 17.76 -1.14
CA LYS A 28 17.01 16.68 -0.40
C LYS A 28 16.64 16.76 1.07
N VAL A 29 16.67 15.62 1.76
CA VAL A 29 16.55 15.57 3.23
C VAL A 29 17.85 16.06 3.85
N PRO A 30 17.83 17.07 4.74
CA PRO A 30 19.04 17.51 5.45
C PRO A 30 19.61 16.40 6.33
N PRO A 31 20.94 16.16 6.34
CA PRO A 31 21.55 15.12 7.17
C PRO A 31 21.23 15.24 8.67
N GLU A 32 21.06 16.47 9.16
CA GLU A 32 20.75 16.75 10.57
C GLU A 32 19.38 16.18 10.98
N LEU A 33 18.48 15.93 10.03
CA LEU A 33 17.17 15.34 10.30
C LEU A 33 17.30 13.90 10.80
N VAL A 34 18.26 13.13 10.29
CA VAL A 34 18.45 11.74 10.73
C VAL A 34 19.13 11.63 12.10
N GLU A 35 19.60 12.74 12.66
CA GLU A 35 20.15 12.81 14.03
C GLU A 35 19.05 12.94 15.10
N LEU A 36 17.81 13.20 14.71
CA LEU A 36 16.67 13.35 15.63
C LEU A 36 16.12 11.97 16.06
N ASP A 37 16.90 11.24 16.86
CA ASP A 37 16.63 9.86 17.29
C ASP A 37 15.36 9.69 18.15
N THR A 38 14.77 10.79 18.63
CA THR A 38 13.51 10.83 19.36
C THR A 38 12.27 10.75 18.47
N LEU A 39 12.41 10.96 17.15
CA LEU A 39 11.26 11.04 16.25
C LEU A 39 10.47 9.73 16.16
N THR A 40 9.17 9.86 16.37
CA THR A 40 8.14 8.83 16.16
C THR A 40 7.27 9.15 14.94
N ARG A 41 7.14 10.43 14.54
CA ARG A 41 6.44 10.83 13.31
C ARG A 41 7.25 11.83 12.51
N LEU A 42 7.33 11.59 11.21
CA LEU A 42 8.03 12.45 10.27
C LEU A 42 7.17 12.69 9.03
N ASN A 43 6.84 13.96 8.78
CA ASN A 43 6.16 14.43 7.58
C ASN A 43 7.12 15.20 6.68
N LEU A 44 7.37 14.65 5.48
CA LEU A 44 8.20 15.24 4.42
C LEU A 44 7.37 15.46 3.13
N SER A 45 6.05 15.51 3.25
CA SER A 45 5.14 15.54 2.10
C SER A 45 5.30 16.84 1.28
N HIS A 46 4.81 16.82 0.03
CA HIS A 46 4.74 17.96 -0.89
C HIS A 46 6.06 18.75 -1.03
N ASN A 47 7.18 18.04 -1.02
CA ASN A 47 8.50 18.60 -1.30
C ASN A 47 8.90 18.23 -2.75
N ARG A 48 10.20 18.28 -3.05
CA ARG A 48 10.78 17.95 -4.36
C ARG A 48 11.86 16.88 -4.21
N LEU A 49 11.74 16.03 -3.19
CA LEU A 49 12.72 15.00 -2.86
C LEU A 49 12.79 13.98 -3.99
N SER A 50 13.98 13.79 -4.56
CA SER A 50 14.24 12.72 -5.54
C SER A 50 14.64 11.39 -4.90
N GLU A 51 15.12 11.45 -3.66
CA GLU A 51 15.56 10.31 -2.87
C GLU A 51 15.35 10.60 -1.36
N LEU A 52 15.20 9.53 -0.59
CA LEU A 52 15.39 9.57 0.86
C LEU A 52 16.81 9.08 1.17
N PRO A 53 17.45 9.61 2.22
CA PRO A 53 18.78 9.17 2.60
C PRO A 53 18.74 7.70 3.03
N GLU A 54 19.71 6.90 2.58
CA GLU A 54 19.84 5.51 3.01
C GLU A 54 20.00 5.38 4.52
N THR A 55 20.41 6.44 5.24
CA THR A 55 20.52 6.49 6.69
C THR A 55 19.20 6.76 7.42
N ILE A 56 18.06 6.92 6.73
CA ILE A 56 16.75 7.14 7.37
C ILE A 56 16.42 6.06 8.42
N TYR A 57 16.98 4.84 8.28
CA TYR A 57 16.80 3.75 9.22
C TYR A 57 17.37 4.00 10.62
N GLN A 58 18.18 5.05 10.79
CA GLN A 58 18.73 5.46 12.08
C GLN A 58 17.64 6.03 13.01
N LEU A 59 16.50 6.45 12.47
CA LEU A 59 15.32 6.87 13.24
C LEU A 59 14.62 5.63 13.83
N LYS A 60 15.25 4.99 14.84
CA LYS A 60 14.81 3.71 15.41
C LYS A 60 13.45 3.75 16.10
N ARG A 61 12.94 4.94 16.43
CA ARG A 61 11.63 5.14 17.07
C ARG A 61 10.53 5.50 16.07
N LEU A 62 10.86 5.64 14.79
CA LEU A 62 9.92 6.14 13.79
C LEU A 62 8.78 5.15 13.55
N GLU A 63 7.56 5.58 13.87
CA GLU A 63 6.34 4.80 13.67
C GLU A 63 5.56 5.26 12.45
N THR A 64 5.67 6.53 12.08
CA THR A 64 4.95 7.14 10.94
C THR A 64 5.90 7.91 10.06
N LEU A 65 5.93 7.54 8.78
CA LEU A 65 6.66 8.27 7.74
C LEU A 65 5.70 8.61 6.60
N THR A 66 5.56 9.90 6.29
CA THR A 66 4.88 10.34 5.07
C THR A 66 5.82 11.15 4.18
N VAL A 67 5.90 10.72 2.93
CA VAL A 67 6.68 11.33 1.84
C VAL A 67 5.80 11.54 0.60
N TYR A 68 4.49 11.65 0.85
CA TYR A 68 3.47 11.88 -0.17
C TYR A 68 3.80 13.09 -1.06
N GLY A 69 3.57 12.98 -2.37
CA GLY A 69 3.71 14.12 -3.27
C GLY A 69 5.15 14.62 -3.42
N ASN A 70 6.10 13.71 -3.63
CA ASN A 70 7.51 14.02 -3.90
C ASN A 70 7.90 13.53 -5.30
N LYS A 71 9.21 13.34 -5.55
CA LYS A 71 9.77 12.84 -6.81
C LYS A 71 10.63 11.59 -6.59
N LEU A 72 10.30 10.80 -5.55
CA LEU A 72 11.09 9.63 -5.18
C LEU A 72 11.02 8.57 -6.29
N ASN A 73 12.18 8.07 -6.71
CA ASN A 73 12.26 6.96 -7.67
C ASN A 73 12.34 5.59 -6.99
N HIS A 74 12.75 5.56 -5.72
CA HIS A 74 12.85 4.35 -4.92
C HIS A 74 12.68 4.66 -3.43
N LEU A 75 12.32 3.64 -2.65
CA LEU A 75 12.47 3.67 -1.20
C LEU A 75 13.90 3.27 -0.81
N PRO A 76 14.43 3.71 0.35
CA PRO A 76 15.75 3.28 0.83
C PRO A 76 15.84 1.77 0.99
N LYS A 77 16.96 1.18 0.60
CA LYS A 77 17.17 -0.28 0.65
C LYS A 77 16.99 -0.85 2.05
N ASN A 78 17.38 -0.07 3.06
CA ASN A 78 17.34 -0.47 4.48
C ASN A 78 16.11 0.05 5.23
N ILE A 79 15.04 0.48 4.54
CA ILE A 79 13.81 0.95 5.21
C ILE A 79 13.21 -0.10 6.16
N ASN A 80 13.41 -1.39 5.84
CA ASN A 80 12.98 -2.51 6.67
C ASN A 80 13.68 -2.62 8.03
N GLN A 81 14.78 -1.89 8.25
CA GLN A 81 15.45 -1.81 9.54
C GLN A 81 14.76 -0.85 10.53
N ILE A 82 13.77 -0.07 10.08
CA ILE A 82 12.87 0.69 10.96
C ILE A 82 11.79 -0.26 11.47
N ARG A 83 12.16 -1.12 12.43
CA ARG A 83 11.28 -2.18 12.97
C ARG A 83 10.02 -1.64 13.66
N THR A 84 9.99 -0.36 13.96
CA THR A 84 8.89 0.37 14.62
C THR A 84 7.91 0.98 13.63
N LEU A 85 8.20 0.98 12.32
CA LEU A 85 7.38 1.63 11.31
C LEU A 85 6.03 0.93 11.16
N LYS A 86 4.95 1.65 11.48
CA LYS A 86 3.56 1.18 11.42
C LYS A 86 2.81 1.78 10.24
N TYR A 87 3.11 3.02 9.89
CA TYR A 87 2.42 3.77 8.83
C TYR A 87 3.42 4.34 7.85
N LEU A 88 3.33 3.92 6.59
CA LEU A 88 4.12 4.48 5.49
C LEU A 88 3.20 4.98 4.38
N THR A 89 3.27 6.28 4.10
CA THR A 89 2.61 6.90 2.95
C THR A 89 3.66 7.43 1.99
N ALA A 90 3.76 6.83 0.81
CA ALA A 90 4.68 7.22 -0.25
C ALA A 90 3.95 7.35 -1.61
N SER A 91 2.66 7.63 -1.58
CA SER A 91 1.85 7.87 -2.77
C SER A 91 2.22 9.17 -3.48
N ASN A 92 1.85 9.27 -4.77
CA ASN A 92 2.22 10.39 -5.66
C ASN A 92 3.74 10.61 -5.72
N ASN A 93 4.47 9.59 -6.17
CA ASN A 93 5.90 9.61 -6.42
C ASN A 93 6.21 8.92 -7.78
N PHE A 94 7.46 8.58 -8.04
CA PHE A 94 7.90 7.86 -9.23
C PHE A 94 8.53 6.50 -8.87
N ILE A 95 8.10 5.89 -7.77
CA ILE A 95 8.66 4.61 -7.28
C ILE A 95 8.31 3.52 -8.28
N ASP A 96 9.31 2.84 -8.85
CA ASP A 96 9.12 1.76 -9.81
C ASP A 96 9.43 0.36 -9.24
N GLU A 97 10.20 0.29 -8.16
CA GLU A 97 10.55 -0.93 -7.44
C GLU A 97 10.40 -0.82 -5.92
N ILE A 98 10.06 -1.94 -5.28
CA ILE A 98 10.07 -2.07 -3.83
C ILE A 98 11.37 -2.78 -3.39
N PRO A 99 12.12 -2.23 -2.41
CA PRO A 99 13.41 -2.79 -2.04
C PRO A 99 13.30 -4.23 -1.52
N GLN A 100 14.35 -5.01 -1.78
CA GLN A 100 14.44 -6.38 -1.30
C GLN A 100 14.33 -6.41 0.24
N GLY A 101 13.57 -7.38 0.77
CA GLY A 101 13.42 -7.54 2.22
C GLY A 101 12.42 -6.55 2.86
N PHE A 102 11.66 -5.79 2.06
CA PHE A 102 10.57 -4.94 2.54
C PHE A 102 9.53 -5.70 3.39
N GLY A 103 9.32 -6.98 3.10
CA GLY A 103 8.50 -7.88 3.92
C GLY A 103 8.93 -8.01 5.39
N SER A 104 10.13 -7.57 5.76
CA SER A 104 10.61 -7.57 7.15
C SER A 104 10.19 -6.32 7.96
N CYS A 105 9.39 -5.41 7.39
CA CYS A 105 8.71 -4.33 8.11
C CYS A 105 7.58 -4.91 8.98
N ALA A 106 7.91 -5.72 9.98
CA ALA A 106 6.95 -6.56 10.70
C ALA A 106 5.89 -5.80 11.52
N ALA A 107 6.08 -4.50 11.78
CA ALA A 107 5.12 -3.66 12.49
C ALA A 107 4.17 -2.90 11.55
N LEU A 108 4.34 -3.01 10.23
CA LEU A 108 3.62 -2.21 9.25
C LEU A 108 2.14 -2.60 9.23
N ASP A 109 1.28 -1.65 9.60
CA ASP A 109 -0.18 -1.79 9.67
C ASP A 109 -0.84 -1.13 8.45
N PHE A 110 -0.28 -0.01 7.98
CA PHE A 110 -0.77 0.75 6.84
C PHE A 110 0.35 1.06 5.84
N LEU A 111 0.09 0.77 4.57
CA LEU A 111 0.99 1.10 3.46
C LEU A 111 0.21 1.71 2.30
N ASP A 112 0.58 2.92 1.92
CA ASP A 112 0.11 3.56 0.69
C ASP A 112 1.26 3.86 -0.27
N LEU A 113 1.18 3.21 -1.43
CA LEU A 113 2.08 3.31 -2.57
C LEU A 113 1.32 3.70 -3.85
N SER A 114 0.11 4.25 -3.72
CA SER A 114 -0.71 4.63 -4.87
C SER A 114 -0.07 5.73 -5.72
N CYS A 115 -0.43 5.81 -7.00
CA CYS A 115 0.10 6.82 -7.93
C CYS A 115 1.65 6.79 -8.00
N ASN A 116 2.17 5.62 -8.37
CA ASN A 116 3.60 5.36 -8.58
C ASN A 116 3.77 4.60 -9.91
N GLN A 117 4.96 4.03 -10.17
CA GLN A 117 5.29 3.32 -11.41
C GLN A 117 5.57 1.82 -11.16
N ILE A 118 5.05 1.26 -10.07
CA ILE A 118 5.36 -0.10 -9.62
C ILE A 118 4.79 -1.11 -10.63
N LYS A 119 5.66 -1.98 -11.14
CA LYS A 119 5.31 -3.01 -12.13
C LYS A 119 5.03 -4.37 -11.52
N GLU A 120 5.67 -4.66 -10.39
CA GLU A 120 5.57 -5.93 -9.69
C GLU A 120 5.81 -5.75 -8.18
N LEU A 121 5.24 -6.68 -7.41
CA LEU A 121 5.58 -6.86 -6.00
C LEU A 121 6.40 -8.15 -5.87
N THR A 122 7.34 -8.16 -4.95
CA THR A 122 8.11 -9.38 -4.64
C THR A 122 7.30 -10.33 -3.75
N THR A 123 7.60 -11.62 -3.79
CA THR A 123 6.96 -12.65 -2.95
C THR A 123 7.12 -12.36 -1.44
N ASN A 124 8.15 -11.61 -1.06
CA ASN A 124 8.39 -11.20 0.33
C ASN A 124 7.26 -10.33 0.90
N PHE A 125 6.37 -9.74 0.08
CA PHE A 125 5.20 -9.02 0.59
C PHE A 125 4.33 -9.87 1.50
N GLY A 126 4.26 -11.19 1.29
CA GLY A 126 3.49 -12.09 2.15
C GLY A 126 3.99 -12.21 3.59
N PHE A 127 5.14 -11.63 3.93
CA PHE A 127 5.65 -11.59 5.31
C PHE A 127 5.10 -10.41 6.13
N LEU A 128 4.39 -9.46 5.52
CA LEU A 128 3.78 -8.30 6.21
C LEU A 128 2.50 -8.68 6.96
N THR A 129 2.53 -9.73 7.79
CA THR A 129 1.33 -10.36 8.37
C THR A 129 0.52 -9.47 9.33
N THR A 130 1.06 -8.32 9.71
CA THR A 130 0.39 -7.28 10.52
C THR A 130 -0.34 -6.22 9.68
N LEU A 131 -0.14 -6.21 8.35
CA LEU A 131 -0.67 -5.21 7.45
C LEU A 131 -2.20 -5.34 7.35
N ARG A 132 -2.90 -4.24 7.65
CA ARG A 132 -4.36 -4.12 7.56
C ARG A 132 -4.82 -3.37 6.33
N SER A 133 -4.04 -2.40 5.85
CA SER A 133 -4.40 -1.59 4.69
C SER A 133 -3.25 -1.51 3.70
N LEU A 134 -3.50 -1.96 2.47
CA LEU A 134 -2.55 -1.91 1.36
C LEU A 134 -3.16 -1.15 0.18
N HIS A 135 -2.57 0.00 -0.14
CA HIS A 135 -3.00 0.84 -1.26
C HIS A 135 -1.92 0.87 -2.34
N LEU A 136 -2.32 0.46 -3.54
CA LEU A 136 -1.49 0.30 -4.74
C LEU A 136 -2.23 0.84 -5.98
N ALA A 137 -3.19 1.74 -5.79
CA ALA A 137 -3.96 2.29 -6.91
C ALA A 137 -3.04 3.03 -7.89
N ASP A 138 -3.44 3.15 -9.16
CA ASP A 138 -2.73 3.97 -10.16
C ASP A 138 -1.24 3.60 -10.26
N ASN A 139 -0.99 2.32 -10.56
CA ASN A 139 0.35 1.75 -10.78
C ASN A 139 0.37 0.96 -12.11
N HIS A 140 1.38 0.12 -12.32
CA HIS A 140 1.56 -0.67 -13.54
C HIS A 140 1.56 -2.18 -13.27
N LEU A 141 0.92 -2.61 -12.18
CA LEU A 141 0.88 -4.01 -11.77
C LEU A 141 0.11 -4.85 -12.79
N LYS A 142 0.77 -5.88 -13.32
CA LYS A 142 0.15 -6.87 -14.23
C LYS A 142 -0.32 -8.13 -13.50
N VAL A 143 0.38 -8.48 -12.42
CA VAL A 143 0.10 -9.62 -11.56
C VAL A 143 0.37 -9.23 -10.12
N LEU A 144 -0.25 -9.94 -9.18
CA LEU A 144 0.12 -9.91 -7.77
C LEU A 144 0.74 -11.25 -7.39
N PRO A 145 1.77 -11.26 -6.52
CA PRO A 145 2.28 -12.50 -5.97
C PRO A 145 1.20 -13.14 -5.08
N LYS A 146 1.01 -14.45 -5.22
CA LYS A 146 0.03 -15.22 -4.43
C LYS A 146 0.27 -15.15 -2.93
N GLU A 147 1.50 -14.83 -2.53
CA GLU A 147 1.91 -14.62 -1.15
C GLU A 147 1.17 -13.45 -0.49
N ILE A 148 0.54 -12.55 -1.25
CA ILE A 148 -0.42 -11.58 -0.69
C ILE A 148 -1.53 -12.29 0.10
N GLY A 149 -1.92 -13.51 -0.28
CA GLY A 149 -2.86 -14.34 0.48
C GLY A 149 -2.40 -14.69 1.91
N ASN A 150 -1.13 -14.49 2.27
CA ASN A 150 -0.63 -14.68 3.63
C ASN A 150 -0.95 -13.48 4.55
N LEU A 151 -1.44 -12.36 4.01
CA LEU A 151 -1.79 -11.16 4.77
C LEU A 151 -3.14 -11.32 5.47
N ILE A 152 -3.25 -12.28 6.38
CA ILE A 152 -4.52 -12.68 7.02
C ILE A 152 -5.21 -11.56 7.82
N ALA A 153 -4.46 -10.52 8.23
CA ALA A 153 -4.96 -9.33 8.89
C ALA A 153 -5.44 -8.24 7.92
N LEU A 154 -5.26 -8.41 6.61
CA LEU A 154 -5.59 -7.40 5.61
C LEU A 154 -7.11 -7.20 5.53
N GLU A 155 -7.54 -5.98 5.77
CA GLU A 155 -8.93 -5.54 5.75
C GLU A 155 -9.23 -4.78 4.46
N VAL A 156 -8.28 -3.97 3.99
CA VAL A 156 -8.42 -3.09 2.83
C VAL A 156 -7.30 -3.37 1.82
N LEU A 157 -7.71 -3.69 0.58
CA LEU A 157 -6.81 -3.85 -0.56
C LEU A 157 -7.28 -2.99 -1.73
N VAL A 158 -6.49 -1.98 -2.07
CA VAL A 158 -6.80 -1.04 -3.16
C VAL A 158 -5.84 -1.24 -4.33
N LEU A 159 -6.36 -1.71 -5.45
CA LEU A 159 -5.62 -2.07 -6.67
C LEU A 159 -6.21 -1.40 -7.93
N ARG A 160 -7.06 -0.39 -7.72
CA ARG A 160 -7.71 0.36 -8.81
C ARG A 160 -6.69 0.90 -9.82
N ASP A 161 -7.07 0.97 -11.08
CA ASP A 161 -6.32 1.59 -12.17
C ASP A 161 -4.90 0.98 -12.30
N ASN A 162 -4.85 -0.34 -12.45
CA ASN A 162 -3.66 -1.13 -12.73
C ASN A 162 -3.86 -1.93 -14.04
N GLN A 163 -3.05 -2.97 -14.28
CA GLN A 163 -3.11 -3.80 -15.48
C GLN A 163 -3.35 -5.28 -15.16
N LEU A 164 -3.97 -5.58 -14.00
CA LEU A 164 -4.19 -6.94 -13.53
C LEU A 164 -5.12 -7.70 -14.48
N SER A 165 -4.65 -8.83 -15.02
CA SER A 165 -5.45 -9.71 -15.87
C SER A 165 -6.12 -10.84 -15.11
N GLU A 166 -5.60 -11.18 -13.92
CA GLU A 166 -6.10 -12.25 -13.07
C GLU A 166 -5.88 -11.93 -11.59
N LEU A 167 -6.61 -12.64 -10.73
CA LEU A 167 -6.34 -12.76 -9.30
C LEU A 167 -5.98 -14.22 -9.00
N PHE A 168 -5.26 -14.42 -7.90
CA PHE A 168 -4.80 -15.72 -7.43
C PHE A 168 -5.82 -16.36 -6.47
N ALA A 169 -5.86 -17.70 -6.40
CA ALA A 169 -6.81 -18.44 -5.56
C ALA A 169 -6.62 -18.13 -4.06
N GLU A 170 -5.39 -17.86 -3.63
CA GLU A 170 -5.05 -17.53 -2.25
C GLU A 170 -5.67 -16.20 -1.77
N ILE A 171 -6.34 -15.42 -2.63
CA ILE A 171 -7.16 -14.29 -2.20
C ILE A 171 -8.24 -14.72 -1.19
N GLY A 172 -8.72 -15.97 -1.32
CA GLY A 172 -9.67 -16.56 -0.37
C GLY A 172 -9.12 -16.76 1.04
N ASN A 173 -7.79 -16.67 1.25
CA ASN A 173 -7.18 -16.74 2.57
C ASN A 173 -7.32 -15.42 3.36
N LEU A 174 -7.68 -14.31 2.70
CA LEU A 174 -7.81 -13.00 3.32
C LEU A 174 -9.13 -12.89 4.09
N LYS A 175 -9.23 -13.59 5.23
CA LYS A 175 -10.47 -13.72 6.04
C LYS A 175 -10.91 -12.43 6.71
N SER A 176 -10.04 -11.42 6.77
CA SER A 176 -10.34 -10.10 7.31
C SER A 176 -10.75 -9.09 6.22
N LEU A 177 -10.58 -9.44 4.93
CA LEU A 177 -10.79 -8.53 3.82
C LEU A 177 -12.25 -8.15 3.70
N ASN A 178 -12.51 -6.84 3.82
CA ASN A 178 -13.83 -6.24 3.73
C ASN A 178 -13.88 -5.09 2.72
N HIS A 179 -12.74 -4.57 2.23
CA HIS A 179 -12.70 -3.62 1.12
C HIS A 179 -11.73 -4.10 0.05
N LEU A 180 -12.24 -4.37 -1.15
CA LEU A 180 -11.46 -4.74 -2.32
C LEU A 180 -11.82 -3.84 -3.50
N HIS A 181 -10.87 -2.99 -3.90
CA HIS A 181 -11.03 -2.07 -5.03
C HIS A 181 -10.18 -2.55 -6.20
N LEU A 182 -10.82 -2.97 -7.28
CA LEU A 182 -10.20 -3.56 -8.48
C LEU A 182 -10.57 -2.80 -9.76
N GLN A 183 -11.20 -1.63 -9.66
CA GLN A 183 -11.71 -0.90 -10.82
C GLN A 183 -10.60 -0.59 -11.83
N GLY A 184 -10.93 -0.50 -13.11
CA GLY A 184 -9.96 -0.10 -14.15
C GLY A 184 -8.78 -1.06 -14.31
N ASN A 185 -9.01 -2.37 -14.15
CA ASN A 185 -8.04 -3.41 -14.46
C ASN A 185 -8.45 -4.17 -15.73
N LYS A 186 -7.82 -5.32 -16.00
CA LYS A 186 -8.06 -6.17 -17.17
C LYS A 186 -8.66 -7.53 -16.79
N LEU A 187 -9.34 -7.61 -15.65
CA LEU A 187 -9.92 -8.83 -15.14
C LEU A 187 -11.09 -9.27 -16.03
N LYS A 188 -11.03 -10.51 -16.51
CA LYS A 188 -12.17 -11.16 -17.17
C LYS A 188 -12.96 -12.02 -16.21
N ARG A 189 -12.24 -12.68 -15.30
CA ARG A 189 -12.78 -13.64 -14.33
C ARG A 189 -12.23 -13.38 -12.94
N LEU A 190 -12.93 -13.93 -11.96
CA LEU A 190 -12.55 -13.90 -10.55
C LEU A 190 -12.36 -15.33 -10.05
N PRO A 191 -11.37 -15.62 -9.18
CA PRO A 191 -11.20 -16.95 -8.61
C PRO A 191 -12.40 -17.29 -7.73
N LYS A 192 -12.87 -18.54 -7.78
CA LYS A 192 -13.99 -19.00 -6.95
C LYS A 192 -13.72 -18.81 -5.45
N GLU A 193 -12.46 -18.88 -5.05
CA GLU A 193 -11.98 -18.67 -3.68
C GLU A 193 -12.26 -17.27 -3.15
N LEU A 194 -12.55 -16.28 -4.02
CA LEU A 194 -13.00 -14.96 -3.58
C LEU A 194 -14.27 -15.06 -2.72
N SER A 195 -15.13 -16.06 -2.96
CA SER A 195 -16.32 -16.34 -2.16
C SER A 195 -16.01 -16.69 -0.70
N ALA A 196 -14.76 -17.05 -0.39
CA ALA A 196 -14.33 -17.41 0.97
C ALA A 196 -13.89 -16.20 1.82
N THR A 197 -13.96 -14.98 1.27
CA THR A 197 -13.72 -13.70 1.95
C THR A 197 -15.00 -13.16 2.59
N LYS A 198 -14.94 -12.00 3.27
CA LYS A 198 -16.12 -11.35 3.90
C LYS A 198 -16.77 -10.28 3.00
N LEU A 199 -16.49 -10.30 1.70
CA LEU A 199 -16.91 -9.23 0.79
C LEU A 199 -18.42 -9.22 0.47
N ASP A 200 -19.15 -10.30 0.78
CA ASP A 200 -20.61 -10.39 0.68
C ASP A 200 -21.36 -9.82 1.89
N SER A 201 -20.65 -9.48 2.97
CA SER A 201 -21.25 -8.86 4.16
C SER A 201 -21.73 -7.44 3.86
N GLY A 202 -22.83 -7.01 4.48
CA GLY A 202 -23.47 -5.72 4.18
C GLY A 202 -22.63 -4.45 4.46
N ALA A 203 -21.52 -4.57 5.19
CA ALA A 203 -20.57 -3.47 5.43
C ALA A 203 -19.34 -3.53 4.51
N ALA A 204 -19.18 -4.61 3.74
CA ALA A 204 -18.05 -4.79 2.86
C ALA A 204 -18.27 -4.11 1.49
N THR A 205 -17.16 -3.86 0.81
CA THR A 205 -17.12 -3.14 -0.46
C THR A 205 -16.26 -3.90 -1.46
N LEU A 206 -16.87 -4.39 -2.54
CA LEU A 206 -16.20 -4.94 -3.71
C LEU A 206 -16.47 -4.03 -4.91
N LYS A 207 -15.42 -3.42 -5.47
CA LYS A 207 -15.55 -2.53 -6.64
C LYS A 207 -14.81 -3.10 -7.84
N LEU A 208 -15.56 -3.40 -8.90
CA LEU A 208 -15.06 -4.10 -10.09
C LEU A 208 -15.21 -3.31 -11.39
N ALA A 209 -15.83 -2.12 -11.35
CA ALA A 209 -16.16 -1.33 -12.54
C ALA A 209 -14.94 -1.07 -13.45
N GLY A 210 -15.14 -1.04 -14.77
CA GLY A 210 -14.05 -0.79 -15.72
C GLY A 210 -13.11 -1.98 -15.94
N ASN A 211 -13.53 -3.19 -15.57
CA ASN A 211 -12.88 -4.45 -15.99
C ASN A 211 -13.68 -5.08 -17.15
N PRO A 212 -13.02 -5.76 -18.10
CA PRO A 212 -13.67 -6.51 -19.17
C PRO A 212 -14.20 -7.86 -18.66
N LEU A 213 -15.05 -7.84 -17.63
CA LEU A 213 -15.60 -9.04 -17.01
C LEU A 213 -16.50 -9.82 -17.98
N ASP A 214 -16.43 -11.15 -17.89
CA ASP A 214 -17.31 -12.03 -18.66
C ASP A 214 -18.77 -11.79 -18.28
N SER A 215 -19.69 -11.97 -19.24
CA SER A 215 -21.11 -11.60 -19.09
C SER A 215 -21.75 -12.30 -17.88
N VAL A 216 -21.39 -13.55 -17.61
CA VAL A 216 -21.91 -14.31 -16.46
C VAL A 216 -21.65 -13.60 -15.12
N ILE A 217 -20.49 -12.94 -14.97
CA ILE A 217 -20.15 -12.17 -13.75
C ILE A 217 -20.94 -10.86 -13.73
N VAL A 218 -21.07 -10.20 -14.88
CA VAL A 218 -21.82 -8.95 -15.01
C VAL A 218 -23.30 -9.18 -14.69
N ASP A 219 -23.89 -10.24 -15.21
CA ASP A 219 -25.28 -10.63 -15.01
C ASP A 219 -25.53 -10.99 -13.53
N ALA A 220 -24.64 -11.79 -12.92
CA ALA A 220 -24.75 -12.13 -11.50
C ALA A 220 -24.67 -10.90 -10.57
N LEU A 221 -23.83 -9.92 -10.92
CA LEU A 221 -23.75 -8.64 -10.21
C LEU A 221 -25.00 -7.77 -10.43
N ALA A 222 -25.60 -7.79 -11.62
CA ALA A 222 -26.80 -7.03 -11.93
C ALA A 222 -28.04 -7.59 -11.21
N ASP A 223 -28.17 -8.91 -11.15
CA ASP A 223 -29.34 -9.59 -10.59
C ASP A 223 -29.32 -9.62 -9.06
N GLY A 224 -28.15 -9.88 -8.47
CA GLY A 224 -28.02 -10.18 -7.04
C GLY A 224 -26.93 -9.40 -6.31
N GLY A 225 -26.27 -8.44 -6.95
CA GLY A 225 -25.13 -7.74 -6.37
C GLY A 225 -23.99 -8.68 -6.00
N VAL A 226 -23.23 -8.34 -4.96
CA VAL A 226 -22.12 -9.19 -4.48
C VAL A 226 -22.60 -10.57 -3.97
N PRO A 227 -23.73 -10.70 -3.26
CA PRO A 227 -24.28 -12.02 -2.91
C PRO A 227 -24.59 -12.92 -4.12
N GLY A 228 -25.14 -12.33 -5.19
CA GLY A 228 -25.40 -13.03 -6.45
C GLY A 228 -24.11 -13.52 -7.12
N LEU A 229 -23.09 -12.65 -7.17
CA LEU A 229 -21.75 -13.03 -7.61
C LEU A 229 -21.18 -14.21 -6.79
N PHE A 230 -21.30 -14.17 -5.47
CA PHE A 230 -20.77 -15.24 -4.61
C PHE A 230 -21.49 -16.56 -4.84
N THR A 231 -22.80 -16.53 -5.06
CA THR A 231 -23.59 -17.71 -5.43
C THR A 231 -23.08 -18.32 -6.73
N LEU A 232 -22.83 -17.50 -7.75
CA LEU A 232 -22.22 -17.93 -9.02
C LEU A 232 -20.85 -18.57 -8.79
N LEU A 233 -19.95 -17.93 -8.03
CA LEU A 233 -18.60 -18.42 -7.78
C LEU A 233 -18.58 -19.80 -7.08
N THR A 234 -19.63 -20.13 -6.34
CA THR A 234 -19.78 -21.44 -5.67
C THR A 234 -20.57 -22.47 -6.47
N SER A 235 -21.09 -22.11 -7.64
CA SER A 235 -21.86 -23.01 -8.50
C SER A 235 -20.95 -23.94 -9.30
N ASP A 236 -21.47 -25.13 -9.62
CA ASP A 236 -20.77 -26.10 -10.47
C ASP A 236 -20.58 -25.59 -11.92
N ASP A 237 -21.37 -24.59 -12.33
CA ASP A 237 -21.36 -24.00 -13.68
C ASP A 237 -20.26 -22.93 -13.87
N TYR A 238 -19.57 -22.52 -12.81
CA TYR A 238 -18.48 -21.54 -12.87
C TYR A 238 -17.13 -22.24 -13.03
N GLU A 239 -16.85 -22.75 -14.24
CA GLU A 239 -15.56 -23.35 -14.65
C GLU A 239 -14.60 -22.32 -15.21
#